data_AF-A0A240EDL9-F1
#
_entry.id   AF-A0A240EDL9-F1
#
_cell.length_a   1.000
_cell.length_b   1.000
_cell.length_c   1.000
_cell.angle_alpha   90.00
_cell.angle_beta   90.00
_cell.angle_gamma   90.00
#
_symmetry.space_group_name_H-M   'P 1'
#
loop_
_entity.id
_entity.type
_entity.pdbx_description
1 polymer ?
#
loop_
_entity_poly.entity_id
_entity_poly.type
_entity_poly.pdbx_seq_one_letter_code
_entity_poly.pdbx_strand_id
1 'polypeptide(L)'
;MTRLLANYAIFSLWLIIFTVVLGFLGMLSAQIVSMFALLPYLLAFYLMALRFVKVNKVLPSSMQRWQLSIGCASIFWLYSIVAGLIGLFIAQGRIDFAAIQHAFSSGAFVIVFLGIFFILNAFLVFLGYWFLGNPTAKMLAHHHKP
;
A
#
# COMPACT_ATOMS: atom_id res chain seq x y z
N MET A 1 4.76 -2.17 -22.30
CA MET A 1 4.20 -1.77 -20.99
C MET A 1 4.85 -0.47 -20.54
N THR A 2 4.07 0.56 -20.20
CA THR A 2 4.60 1.82 -19.64
C THR A 2 5.43 1.52 -18.38
N ARG A 3 6.58 2.18 -18.21
CA ARG A 3 7.50 1.92 -17.08
C ARG A 3 6.81 2.03 -15.71
N LEU A 4 5.74 2.84 -15.62
CA LEU A 4 4.87 2.98 -14.45
C LEU A 4 4.10 1.70 -14.10
N LEU A 5 3.45 1.05 -15.08
CA LEU A 5 2.71 -0.19 -14.86
C LEU A 5 3.61 -1.31 -14.33
N ALA A 6 4.85 -1.38 -14.82
CA ALA A 6 5.83 -2.34 -14.31
C ALA A 6 6.18 -2.10 -12.84
N ASN A 7 6.24 -0.84 -12.40
CA ASN A 7 6.49 -0.52 -10.98
C ASN A 7 5.27 -0.84 -10.11
N TYR A 8 4.05 -0.58 -10.61
CA TYR A 8 2.83 -0.98 -9.92
C TYR A 8 2.72 -2.49 -9.76
N ALA A 9 3.00 -3.27 -10.82
CA ALA A 9 2.97 -4.72 -10.75
C ALA A 9 3.96 -5.26 -9.68
N ILE A 10 5.14 -4.66 -9.59
CA ILE A 10 6.18 -5.08 -8.64
C ILE A 10 5.82 -4.66 -7.22
N PHE A 11 5.27 -3.46 -7.05
CA PHE A 11 4.72 -3.03 -5.78
C PHE A 11 3.62 -4.01 -5.31
N SER A 12 2.65 -4.32 -6.17
CA SER A 12 1.56 -5.26 -5.86
C SER A 12 2.09 -6.65 -5.48
N LEU A 13 3.06 -7.17 -6.24
CA LEU A 13 3.65 -8.48 -5.99
C LEU A 13 4.32 -8.53 -4.61
N TRP A 14 5.16 -7.55 -4.27
CA TRP A 14 5.81 -7.49 -2.97
C TRP A 14 4.81 -7.23 -1.83
N LEU A 15 3.80 -6.39 -2.06
CA LEU A 15 2.75 -6.12 -1.08
C LEU A 15 2.02 -7.40 -0.70
N ILE A 16 1.63 -8.21 -1.68
CA ILE A 16 0.97 -9.50 -1.45
C ILE A 16 1.90 -10.44 -0.67
N ILE A 17 3.15 -10.59 -1.11
CA ILE A 17 4.12 -11.47 -0.44
C ILE A 17 4.28 -11.08 1.04
N PHE A 18 4.55 -9.79 1.32
CA PHE A 18 4.76 -9.34 2.70
C PHE A 18 3.51 -9.43 3.55
N THR A 19 2.33 -9.21 2.96
CA THR A 19 1.08 -9.33 3.72
C THR A 19 0.77 -10.79 4.04
N VAL A 20 1.04 -11.73 3.13
CA VAL A 20 0.91 -13.16 3.41
C VAL A 20 1.86 -13.57 4.54
N VAL A 21 3.12 -13.13 4.48
CA VAL A 21 4.11 -13.37 5.56
C VAL A 21 3.62 -12.80 6.89
N LEU A 22 3.10 -11.57 6.90
CA LEU A 22 2.55 -10.95 8.10
C LEU A 22 1.30 -11.70 8.60
N GLY A 23 0.46 -12.20 7.70
CA GLY A 23 -0.71 -13.02 8.03
C GLY A 23 -0.34 -14.31 8.74
N PHE A 24 0.73 -14.99 8.30
CA PHE A 24 1.28 -16.14 9.01
C PHE A 24 1.77 -15.77 10.42
N LEU A 25 2.42 -14.62 10.60
CA LEU A 25 2.78 -14.13 11.94
C LEU A 25 1.54 -13.80 12.79
N GLY A 26 0.45 -13.41 12.17
CA GLY A 26 -0.84 -13.20 12.82
C GLY A 26 -1.45 -14.43 13.46
N MET A 27 -1.12 -15.62 12.95
CA MET A 27 -1.53 -16.86 13.58
C MET A 27 -0.88 -17.04 14.96
N LEU A 28 0.30 -16.43 15.19
CA LEU A 28 0.98 -16.45 16.49
C LEU A 28 0.41 -15.39 17.44
N SER A 29 0.18 -14.17 16.94
CA SER A 29 -0.45 -13.10 17.70
C SER A 29 -1.08 -12.04 16.80
N ALA A 30 -2.38 -11.80 17.02
CA ALA A 30 -3.12 -10.74 16.34
C ALA A 30 -2.59 -9.32 16.69
N GLN A 31 -1.98 -9.14 17.86
CA GLN A 31 -1.38 -7.86 18.28
C GLN A 31 -0.15 -7.51 17.45
N ILE A 32 0.67 -8.52 17.09
CA ILE A 32 1.84 -8.30 16.23
C ILE A 32 1.40 -7.77 14.86
N VAL A 33 0.36 -8.36 14.27
CA VAL A 33 -0.14 -7.92 12.95
C VAL A 33 -0.69 -6.50 12.99
N SER A 34 -1.44 -6.15 14.03
CA SER A 34 -2.02 -4.81 14.14
C SER A 34 -0.96 -3.73 14.34
N MET A 35 0.13 -4.02 15.07
CA MET A 35 1.27 -3.10 15.20
C MET A 35 2.05 -2.90 13.89
N PHE A 36 2.13 -3.93 13.05
CA PHE A 36 2.90 -3.91 11.81
C PHE A 36 2.05 -3.83 10.54
N ALA A 37 0.80 -3.39 10.64
CA ALA A 37 -0.16 -3.40 9.52
C ALA A 37 0.31 -2.60 8.29
N LEU A 38 1.11 -1.53 8.48
CA LEU A 38 1.68 -0.73 7.39
C LEU A 38 3.03 -1.25 6.88
N LEU A 39 3.65 -2.22 7.55
CA LEU A 39 4.97 -2.74 7.20
C LEU A 39 5.01 -3.33 5.77
N PRO A 40 4.02 -4.13 5.33
CA PRO A 40 3.99 -4.65 3.96
C PRO A 40 3.99 -3.54 2.90
N TYR A 41 3.25 -2.46 3.15
CA TYR A 41 3.20 -1.29 2.26
C TYR A 41 4.57 -0.63 2.15
N LEU A 42 5.20 -0.33 3.30
CA LEU A 42 6.49 0.36 3.33
C LEU A 42 7.59 -0.46 2.65
N LEU A 43 7.66 -1.76 2.92
CA LEU A 43 8.66 -2.65 2.33
C LEU A 43 8.44 -2.81 0.82
N ALA A 44 7.20 -3.00 0.37
CA ALA A 44 6.87 -3.08 -1.04
C ALA A 44 7.22 -1.77 -1.78
N PHE A 45 6.92 -0.63 -1.16
CA PHE A 45 7.23 0.69 -1.71
C PHE A 45 8.74 0.91 -1.81
N TYR A 46 9.49 0.54 -0.76
CA TYR A 46 10.95 0.56 -0.76
C TYR A 46 11.55 -0.27 -1.91
N LEU A 47 11.11 -1.52 -2.08
CA LEU A 47 11.63 -2.40 -3.13
C LEU A 47 11.29 -1.91 -4.54
N MET A 48 10.08 -1.37 -4.73
CA MET A 48 9.68 -0.74 -5.98
C MET A 48 10.58 0.45 -6.31
N ALA A 49 10.81 1.36 -5.34
CA ALA A 49 11.68 2.52 -5.52
C ALA A 49 13.14 2.11 -5.79
N LEU A 50 13.64 1.11 -5.08
CA LEU A 50 14.99 0.57 -5.29
C LEU A 50 15.17 0.05 -6.71
N ARG A 51 14.20 -0.72 -7.21
CA ARG A 51 14.21 -1.19 -8.59
C ARG A 51 14.13 -0.03 -9.58
N PHE A 52 13.28 0.97 -9.32
CA PHE A 52 13.16 2.14 -10.18
C PHE A 52 14.52 2.79 -10.41
N VAL A 53 15.26 3.02 -9.33
CA VAL A 53 16.60 3.60 -9.34
C VAL A 53 17.60 2.70 -10.09
N LYS A 54 17.60 1.39 -9.82
CA LYS A 54 18.52 0.45 -10.48
C LYS A 54 18.29 0.35 -12.00
N VAL A 55 17.04 0.40 -12.44
CA VAL A 55 16.69 0.25 -13.86
C VAL A 55 16.83 1.56 -14.63
N ASN A 56 16.35 2.68 -14.08
CA ASN A 56 16.31 3.95 -14.81
C ASN A 56 17.57 4.81 -14.57
N LYS A 57 18.35 4.56 -13.52
CA LYS A 57 19.54 5.33 -13.12
C LYS A 57 19.29 6.82 -12.92
N VAL A 58 18.04 7.21 -12.74
CA VAL A 58 17.61 8.60 -12.52
C VAL A 58 16.56 8.64 -11.43
N LEU A 59 16.38 9.84 -10.86
CA LEU A 59 15.28 10.12 -9.95
C LEU A 59 13.96 10.24 -10.70
N PRO A 60 12.83 9.80 -10.09
CA PRO A 60 11.51 10.02 -10.68
C PRO A 60 11.20 11.52 -10.71
N SER A 61 10.64 11.99 -11.83
CA SER A 61 10.21 13.39 -11.98
C SER A 61 9.10 13.75 -10.99
N SER A 62 8.85 15.04 -10.75
CA SER A 62 7.78 15.48 -9.83
C SER A 62 6.41 14.86 -10.18
N MET A 63 6.10 14.78 -11.47
CA MET A 63 4.87 14.14 -11.97
C MET A 63 4.86 12.62 -11.71
N GLN A 64 5.98 11.93 -11.95
CA GLN A 64 6.10 10.49 -11.69
C GLN A 64 6.00 10.17 -10.20
N ARG A 65 6.53 11.03 -9.32
CA ARG A 65 6.40 10.88 -7.88
C ARG A 65 4.94 10.88 -7.46
N TRP A 66 4.17 11.87 -7.90
CA TRP A 66 2.74 11.92 -7.63
C TRP A 66 1.99 10.69 -8.16
N GLN A 67 2.23 10.33 -9.43
CA GLN A 67 1.59 9.17 -10.03
C GLN A 67 1.89 7.89 -9.25
N LEU A 68 3.17 7.62 -8.95
CA LEU A 68 3.58 6.43 -8.21
C LEU A 68 2.99 6.38 -6.80
N SER A 69 3.00 7.51 -6.08
CA SER A 69 2.47 7.57 -4.72
C SER A 69 0.97 7.35 -4.67
N ILE A 70 0.21 8.02 -5.55
CA ILE A 70 -1.24 7.84 -5.66
C ILE A 70 -1.55 6.41 -6.09
N GLY A 71 -0.90 5.91 -7.14
CA GLY A 71 -1.11 4.55 -7.65
C GLY A 71 -0.83 3.48 -6.62
N CYS A 72 0.28 3.56 -5.88
CA CYS A 72 0.60 2.61 -4.81
C CYS A 72 -0.39 2.70 -3.64
N ALA A 73 -0.82 3.90 -3.25
CA ALA A 73 -1.84 4.05 -2.21
C ALA A 73 -3.20 3.46 -2.65
N SER A 74 -3.62 3.70 -3.90
CA SER A 74 -4.83 3.11 -4.47
C SER A 74 -4.75 1.58 -4.54
N ILE A 75 -3.60 1.03 -4.95
CA ILE A 75 -3.38 -0.43 -4.98
C ILE A 75 -3.47 -1.00 -3.56
N PHE A 76 -2.88 -0.35 -2.57
CA PHE A 76 -2.96 -0.77 -1.18
C PHE A 76 -4.41 -0.86 -0.69
N TRP A 77 -5.21 0.18 -0.92
CA TRP A 77 -6.62 0.17 -0.55
C TRP A 77 -7.42 -0.90 -1.28
N LEU A 78 -7.24 -1.04 -2.59
CA LEU A 78 -7.93 -2.06 -3.39
C LEU A 78 -7.58 -3.46 -2.87
N TYR A 79 -6.28 -3.71 -2.63
CA TYR A 79 -5.79 -4.95 -2.05
C TYR A 79 -6.40 -5.20 -0.67
N SER A 80 -6.39 -4.22 0.24
CA SER A 80 -6.93 -4.37 1.59
C SER A 80 -8.43 -4.68 1.59
N ILE A 81 -9.21 -4.04 0.72
CA ILE A 81 -10.65 -4.32 0.57
C ILE A 81 -10.86 -5.75 0.08
N VAL A 82 -10.17 -6.14 -1.00
CA VAL A 82 -10.31 -7.49 -1.58
C VAL A 82 -9.86 -8.56 -0.58
N ALA A 83 -8.71 -8.38 0.07
CA ALA A 83 -8.20 -9.30 1.08
C ALA A 83 -9.14 -9.39 2.29
N GLY A 84 -9.71 -8.27 2.73
CA GLY A 84 -10.71 -8.25 3.81
C GLY A 84 -11.97 -9.03 3.44
N LEU A 85 -12.49 -8.88 2.23
CA LEU A 85 -13.66 -9.63 1.74
C LEU A 85 -13.36 -11.14 1.62
N ILE A 86 -12.18 -11.51 1.10
CA ILE A 86 -11.74 -12.90 1.04
C ILE A 86 -11.61 -13.48 2.46
N GLY A 87 -11.01 -12.73 3.39
CA GLY A 87 -10.88 -13.14 4.79
C GLY A 87 -12.24 -13.38 5.46
N LEU A 88 -13.20 -12.47 5.25
CA LEU A 88 -14.58 -12.64 5.72
C LEU A 88 -15.24 -13.88 5.13
N PHE A 89 -15.09 -14.10 3.82
CA PHE A 89 -15.64 -15.26 3.14
C PHE A 89 -15.06 -16.58 3.68
N ILE A 90 -13.73 -16.65 3.87
CA ILE A 90 -13.08 -17.84 4.43
C ILE A 90 -13.52 -18.09 5.88
N ALA A 91 -13.65 -17.03 6.70
CA ALA A 91 -14.01 -17.16 8.11
C ALA A 91 -15.49 -17.52 8.33
N GLN A 92 -16.41 -16.99 7.51
CA GLN A 92 -17.86 -17.09 7.73
C GLN A 92 -18.58 -17.98 6.69
N GLY A 93 -17.91 -18.39 5.62
CA GLY A 93 -18.49 -19.14 4.50
C GLY A 93 -19.45 -18.35 3.59
N ARG A 94 -19.81 -17.13 4.00
CA ARG A 94 -20.63 -16.17 3.23
C ARG A 94 -20.22 -14.74 3.59
N ILE A 95 -20.39 -13.81 2.66
CA ILE A 95 -20.22 -12.37 2.94
C ILE A 95 -21.59 -11.80 3.29
N ASP A 96 -21.78 -11.39 4.53
CA ASP A 96 -23.01 -10.72 4.96
C ASP A 96 -22.98 -9.22 4.61
N PHE A 97 -23.56 -8.88 3.46
CA PHE A 97 -23.65 -7.49 3.03
C PHE A 97 -24.67 -6.67 3.81
N ALA A 98 -25.59 -7.29 4.57
CA ALA A 98 -26.62 -6.55 5.30
C ALA A 98 -26.01 -5.75 6.45
N ALA A 99 -25.02 -6.30 7.15
CA ALA A 99 -24.29 -5.59 8.20
C ALA A 99 -23.53 -4.37 7.65
N ILE A 100 -22.89 -4.52 6.49
CA ILE A 100 -22.21 -3.44 5.78
C ILE A 100 -23.23 -2.36 5.39
N GLN A 101 -24.31 -2.74 4.72
CA GLN A 101 -25.37 -1.82 4.29
C GLN A 101 -25.98 -1.07 5.48
N HIS A 102 -26.20 -1.75 6.61
CA HIS A 102 -26.69 -1.11 7.83
C HIS A 102 -25.67 -0.09 8.38
N ALA A 103 -24.38 -0.42 8.41
CA ALA A 103 -23.35 0.53 8.83
C ALA A 103 -23.33 1.79 7.94
N PHE A 104 -23.44 1.63 6.62
CA PHE A 104 -23.49 2.74 5.66
C PHE A 104 -24.81 3.53 5.66
N SER A 105 -25.85 3.07 6.36
CA SER A 105 -27.09 3.83 6.53
C SER A 105 -26.96 5.01 7.50
N SER A 106 -25.99 4.96 8.42
CA SER A 106 -25.72 6.06 9.35
C SER A 106 -24.83 7.11 8.71
N GLY A 107 -25.39 8.29 8.41
CA GLY A 107 -24.62 9.42 7.85
C GLY A 107 -23.41 9.81 8.70
N ALA A 108 -23.52 9.74 10.03
CA ALA A 108 -22.42 10.01 10.94
C ALA A 108 -21.27 9.00 10.76
N PHE A 109 -21.58 7.70 10.64
CA PHE A 109 -20.57 6.68 10.38
C PHE A 109 -19.87 6.90 9.04
N VAL A 110 -20.63 7.18 7.97
CA VAL A 110 -20.08 7.42 6.63
C VAL A 110 -19.12 8.61 6.64
N ILE A 111 -19.49 9.72 7.27
CA ILE A 111 -18.65 10.93 7.36
C ILE A 111 -17.34 10.63 8.10
N VAL A 112 -17.41 9.95 9.25
CA VAL A 112 -16.21 9.58 10.03
C VAL A 112 -15.32 8.61 9.26
N PHE A 113 -15.92 7.57 8.66
CA PHE A 113 -15.20 6.57 7.87
C PHE A 113 -14.47 7.21 6.69
N LEU A 114 -15.17 8.04 5.89
CA LEU A 114 -14.56 8.76 4.77
C LEU A 114 -13.49 9.74 5.25
N GLY A 115 -13.71 10.44 6.37
CA GLY A 115 -12.73 11.34 6.96
C GLY A 115 -11.41 10.62 7.29
N ILE A 116 -11.49 9.50 8.01
CA ILE A 116 -10.32 8.67 8.34
C ILE A 116 -9.66 8.13 7.06
N PHE A 117 -10.45 7.64 6.11
CA PHE A 117 -9.96 7.14 4.83
C PHE A 117 -9.17 8.21 4.07
N PHE A 118 -9.69 9.43 3.94
CA PHE A 118 -9.01 10.52 3.25
C PHE A 118 -7.74 10.97 3.99
N ILE A 119 -7.76 11.05 5.32
CA ILE A 119 -6.58 11.41 6.12
C ILE A 119 -5.47 10.37 5.93
N LEU A 120 -5.80 9.08 6.06
CA LEU A 120 -4.83 8.00 5.87
C LEU A 120 -4.32 7.95 4.42
N ASN A 121 -5.19 8.14 3.44
CA ASN A 121 -4.80 8.15 2.04
C ASN A 121 -3.87 9.35 1.73
N ALA A 122 -4.19 10.54 2.23
CA ALA A 122 -3.33 11.71 2.10
C ALA A 122 -1.96 11.48 2.75
N PHE A 123 -1.94 10.88 3.94
CA PHE A 123 -0.70 10.50 4.62
C PHE A 123 0.15 9.53 3.78
N LEU A 124 -0.45 8.46 3.26
CA LEU A 124 0.25 7.47 2.41
C LEU A 124 0.81 8.12 1.13
N VAL A 125 0.02 8.96 0.47
CA VAL A 125 0.46 9.64 -0.76
C VAL A 125 1.60 10.62 -0.46
N PHE A 126 1.50 11.41 0.61
CA PHE A 126 2.55 12.35 0.99
C PHE A 126 3.84 11.63 1.40
N LEU A 127 3.71 10.56 2.17
CA LEU A 127 4.83 9.71 2.57
C LEU A 127 5.53 9.12 1.34
N GLY A 128 4.76 8.54 0.41
CA GLY A 128 5.28 8.02 -0.85
C GLY A 128 5.96 9.11 -1.68
N TYR A 129 5.37 10.30 -1.75
CA TYR A 129 5.91 11.42 -2.53
C TYR A 129 7.25 11.87 -1.96
N TRP A 130 7.31 12.05 -0.65
CA TRP A 130 8.54 12.39 0.09
C TRP A 130 9.61 11.31 -0.08
N PHE A 131 9.22 10.04 0.04
CA PHE A 131 10.12 8.90 -0.09
C PHE A 131 10.77 8.79 -1.47
N LEU A 132 10.01 9.07 -2.53
CA LEU A 132 10.53 9.10 -3.91
C LEU A 132 11.45 10.29 -4.21
N GLY A 133 11.59 11.23 -3.26
CA GLY A 133 12.55 12.34 -3.31
C GLY A 133 13.86 11.99 -2.59
N ASN A 134 14.06 12.58 -1.40
CA ASN A 134 15.34 12.54 -0.68
C ASN A 134 15.83 11.11 -0.35
N PRO A 135 15.00 10.18 0.15
CA PRO A 135 15.45 8.81 0.40
C PRO A 135 15.87 8.09 -0.88
N THR A 136 15.11 8.24 -1.95
CA THR A 136 15.42 7.62 -3.25
C THR A 136 16.69 8.20 -3.89
N ALA A 137 16.98 9.49 -3.65
CA ALA A 137 18.23 10.11 -4.09
C ALA A 137 19.45 9.48 -3.41
N LYS A 138 19.35 9.18 -2.10
CA LYS A 138 20.39 8.45 -1.37
C LYS A 138 20.59 7.03 -1.91
N MET A 139 19.50 6.34 -2.29
CA MET A 139 19.59 5.02 -2.94
C MET A 139 20.34 5.09 -4.28
N LEU A 140 20.06 6.11 -5.09
CA LEU A 140 20.74 6.34 -6.37
C LEU A 140 22.24 6.55 -6.18
N ALA A 141 22.61 7.43 -5.24
CA ALA A 141 24.00 7.72 -4.92
C ALA A 141 24.77 6.49 -4.39
N HIS A 142 24.13 5.62 -3.63
CA HIS A 142 24.78 4.41 -3.11
C HIS A 142 25.00 3.34 -4.20
N HIS A 143 24.05 3.16 -5.11
CA HIS A 143 24.11 2.09 -6.11
C HIS A 143 24.83 2.45 -7.40
N HIS A 144 25.13 3.73 -7.62
CA HIS A 144 25.83 4.23 -8.81
C HIS A 144 27.02 5.10 -8.43
N LYS A 145 27.74 4.75 -7.34
CA LYS A 145 29.06 5.34 -7.09
C LYS A 145 29.96 5.07 -8.31
N PRO A 146 30.73 6.05 -8.78
CA PRO A 146 31.71 5.85 -9.85
C PRO A 146 32.75 4.80 -9.46
#